data_AF-A0A7W0L2D0-F1
#
_entry.id   AF-A0A7W0L2D0-F1
#
_cell.length_a   1.000
_cell.length_b   1.000
_cell.length_c   1.000
_cell.angle_alpha   90.00
_cell.angle_beta   90.00
_cell.angle_gamma   90.00
#
_symmetry.space_group_name_H-M   'P 1'
#
loop_
_entity.id
_entity.type
_entity.pdbx_description
1 polymer ?
#
loop_
_entity_poly.entity_id
_entity_poly.type
_entity_poly.pdbx_seq_one_letter_code
_entity_poly.pdbx_strand_id
1 'polypeptide(L)' 'FRNLAIERLISITLPDNERSQAVMRRIGMSPQGEAFWREQNHVYYALDRRDWESLSAR' A
#
# COMPACT_ATOMS: atom_id res chain seq x y z
N PHE A 1 -6.26 -9.49 -4.89
CA PHE A 1 -6.73 -9.28 -6.28
C PHE A 1 -7.39 -10.50 -6.91
N ARG A 2 -6.81 -11.72 -6.84
CA ARG A 2 -7.36 -12.93 -7.51
C ARG A 2 -8.86 -13.20 -7.33
N ASN A 3 -9.39 -13.06 -6.11
CA ASN A 3 -10.78 -13.42 -5.79
C ASN A 3 -11.66 -12.21 -5.42
N LEU A 4 -11.14 -10.99 -5.53
CA LEU A 4 -11.85 -9.76 -5.14
C LEU A 4 -11.87 -8.83 -6.33
N ALA A 5 -13.03 -8.30 -6.71
CA ALA A 5 -13.19 -7.33 -7.80
C ALA A 5 -12.83 -5.89 -7.37
N ILE A 6 -11.64 -5.71 -6.79
CA ILE A 6 -11.10 -4.40 -6.40
C ILE A 6 -9.98 -3.98 -7.36
N GLU A 7 -9.92 -2.69 -7.69
CA GLU A 7 -8.90 -2.14 -8.60
C GLU A 7 -7.64 -1.65 -7.89
N ARG A 8 -7.78 -1.24 -6.63
CA ARG A 8 -6.69 -0.67 -5.82
C ARG A 8 -6.77 -1.19 -4.40
N LEU A 9 -5.62 -1.54 -3.85
CA LEU A 9 -5.44 -1.85 -2.44
C LEU A 9 -4.70 -0.71 -1.77
N ILE A 10 -5.22 -0.20 -0.66
CA ILE A 10 -4.60 0.85 0.15
C ILE A 10 -4.22 0.25 1.50
N SER A 11 -3.03 0.59 1.98
CA SER A 11 -2.57 0.28 3.33
C SER A 11 -2.06 1.57 3.98
N ILE A 12 -2.39 1.76 5.25
CA ILE A 12 -1.99 2.94 6.03
C ILE A 12 -1.20 2.49 7.26
N THR A 13 -0.22 3.30 7.67
CA THR A 13 0.55 3.07 8.89
C THR A 13 1.04 4.40 9.45
N LEU A 14 1.53 4.39 10.69
CA LEU A 14 2.21 5.55 11.27
C LEU A 14 3.52 5.87 10.51
N PRO A 15 3.89 7.16 10.40
CA PRO A 15 5.14 7.62 9.76
C PRO A 15 6.40 6.97 10.34
N ASP A 16 6.41 6.66 11.64
CA ASP A 16 7.59 6.11 12.32
C ASP A 16 7.65 4.57 12.25
N ASN A 17 6.63 3.92 11.68
CA ASN A 17 6.62 2.46 11.52
C ASN A 17 7.38 2.03 10.26
N GLU A 18 8.69 2.23 10.27
CA GLU A 18 9.59 1.94 9.16
C GLU A 18 9.53 0.47 8.72
N ARG A 19 9.34 -0.45 9.67
CA ARG A 19 9.23 -1.90 9.41
C ARG A 19 8.02 -2.21 8.53
N SER A 20 6.85 -1.66 8.86
CA SER A 20 5.64 -1.85 8.07
C SER A 20 5.79 -1.22 6.69
N GLN A 21 6.34 0.00 6.61
CA GLN A 21 6.62 0.65 5.33
C GLN A 21 7.58 -0.16 4.44
N ALA A 22 8.61 -0.78 5.03
CA ALA A 22 9.52 -1.66 4.31
C ALA A 22 8.80 -2.90 3.74
N VAL A 23 7.87 -3.50 4.48
CA VAL A 23 7.03 -4.61 4.00
C VAL A 23 6.15 -4.14 2.83
N MET A 24 5.49 -2.98 2.97
CA MET A 24 4.63 -2.43 1.90
C MET A 24 5.42 -2.23 0.61
N ARG A 25 6.62 -1.64 0.69
CA ARG A 25 7.52 -1.51 -0.47
C ARG A 25 7.91 -2.87 -1.05
N ARG A 26 8.28 -3.84 -0.20
CA ARG A 26 8.71 -5.18 -0.63
C ARG A 26 7.62 -5.95 -1.39
N ILE A 27 6.36 -5.77 -1.02
CA ILE A 27 5.22 -6.43 -1.70
C ILE A 27 4.73 -5.64 -2.94
N GLY A 28 5.45 -4.60 -3.34
CA GLY A 28 5.17 -3.82 -4.55
C GLY A 28 4.24 -2.63 -4.36
N MET A 29 3.87 -2.26 -3.12
CA MET A 29 3.12 -1.02 -2.90
C MET A 29 4.02 0.21 -3.00
N SER A 30 3.45 1.32 -3.47
CA SER A 30 4.15 2.61 -3.59
C SER A 30 3.56 3.66 -2.65
N PRO A 31 4.38 4.55 -2.08
CA PRO A 31 3.89 5.64 -1.23
C PRO A 31 2.99 6.56 -2.06
N GLN A 32 1.89 7.02 -1.48
CA GLN A 32 0.93 7.91 -2.14
C GLN A 32 0.81 9.26 -1.43
N GLY A 33 1.13 9.33 -0.14
CA GLY A 33 1.14 10.56 0.63
C GLY A 33 0.79 10.34 2.10
N GLU A 34 0.32 11.41 2.72
CA GLU A 34 -0.07 11.46 4.13
C GLU A 34 -1.56 11.75 4.28
N ALA A 35 -2.14 11.24 5.37
CA ALA A 35 -3.53 11.48 5.75
C ALA A 35 -3.63 11.64 7.28
N PHE A 36 -4.45 12.58 7.73
CA PHE A 36 -4.78 12.73 9.15
C PHE A 36 -6.00 11.87 9.48
N TRP A 37 -5.83 10.87 10.35
CA TRP A 37 -6.89 9.93 10.74
C TRP A 37 -6.72 9.51 12.18
N ARG A 38 -7.82 9.42 12.94
CA ARG A 38 -7.80 9.09 14.39
C ARG A 38 -6.76 9.92 15.17
N GLU A 39 -6.81 11.23 14.94
CA GLU A 39 -5.96 12.23 15.61
C GLU A 39 -4.45 12.07 15.36
N GLN A 40 -4.06 11.28 14.36
CA GLN A 40 -2.68 10.98 14.04
C GLN A 40 -2.41 11.11 12.54
N ASN A 41 -1.20 11.59 12.20
CA ASN A 41 -0.71 11.50 10.83
C ASN A 41 -0.42 10.05 10.48
N HIS A 42 -0.85 9.65 9.29
CA HIS A 42 -0.58 8.35 8.70
C HIS A 42 0.06 8.55 7.34
N VAL A 43 0.98 7.67 6.98
CA VAL A 43 1.40 7.50 5.59
C VAL A 43 0.56 6.41 4.95
N TYR A 44 0.21 6.57 3.68
CA TYR A 44 -0.52 5.55 2.95
C TYR A 44 0.19 5.15 1.65
N TYR A 45 0.05 3.86 1.36
CA TYR A 45 0.64 3.19 0.22
C TYR A 45 -0.49 2.56 -0.61
N ALA A 46 -0.28 2.48 -1.91
CA ALA A 46 -1.21 1.82 -2.82
C ALA A 46 -0.51 0.77 -3.68
N LEU A 47 -1.28 -0.26 -4.05
CA LEU A 47 -0.96 -1.21 -5.10
C LEU A 47 -2.17 -1.33 -6.01
N ASP A 48 -1.97 -1.04 -7.29
CA ASP A 48 -3.01 -1.19 -8.30
C ASP A 48 -3.04 -2.61 -8.85
N ARG A 49 -4.22 -3.07 -9.26
CA ARG A 49 -4.41 -4.41 -9.85
C ARG A 49 -3.45 -4.64 -11.01
N ARG A 50 -3.32 -3.64 -11.89
CA ARG A 50 -2.45 -3.72 -13.08
C ARG A 50 -0.99 -3.96 -12.71
N ASP A 51 -0.52 -3.29 -11.66
CA ASP A 51 0.85 -3.45 -11.16
C ASP A 51 1.03 -4.82 -10.51
N TRP A 52 0.04 -5.27 -9.73
CA TRP A 52 0.03 -6.61 -9.15
C TRP A 52 0.04 -7.72 -10.22
N GLU A 53 -0.72 -7.56 -11.30
CA GLU A 53 -0.74 -8.49 -12.44
C GLU A 53 0.62 -8.52 -13.14
N SER A 54 1.25 -7.36 -13.34
CA SER A 54 2.60 -7.26 -13.91
C SER A 54 3.67 -7.94 -13.03
N LEU A 55 3.58 -7.78 -11.71
CA LEU A 55 4.48 -8.43 -10.75
C LEU A 55 4.27 -9.94 -10.68
N SER A 56 3.02 -10.40 -10.79
CA SER A 56 2.66 -11.82 -10.66
C SER A 56 2.89 -12.62 -11.95
N ALA A 57 3.09 -11.96 -13.08
CA ALA A 57 3.41 -12.57 -14.36
C ALA A 57 4.91 -12.85 -14.56
N ARG A 58 5.76 -12.40 -13.62
CA ARG A 58 7.20 -12.66 -13.58
C ARG A 58 7.51 -13.89 -12.74
#